data_AF-A0A7S2B1Q4-F1
#
_entry.id   AF-A0A7S2B1Q4-F1
#
_cell.length_a   1.000
_cell.length_b   1.000
_cell.length_c   1.000
_cell.angle_alpha   90.00
_cell.angle_beta   90.00
_cell.angle_gamma   90.00
#
_symmetry.space_group_name_H-M   'P 1'
#
loop_
_entity.id
_entity.type
_entity.pdbx_description
1 polymer ?
#
loop_
_entity_poly.entity_id
_entity_poly.type
_entity_poly.pdbx_seq_one_letter_code
_entity_poly.pdbx_strand_id
1 'polypeptide(L)'
;GEGSPFEMNHKKDTLPDAFKGWCDVREVSEAHVKAVEQADAEGRYLIYSTDAHYAEVVRMMRVHPGLFDQPYVPINSRDGVMTGNPAKFDNTKARKLGVKFIDFEKTITDSTSILVQSGRLPKRHQRPIAPNSFFGLMSALFREQFLVFLGALLVCFV
;
A
#
# COMPACT_ATOMS: atom_id res chain seq x y z
N GLY A 1 28.91 11.74 -13.93
CA GLY A 1 28.29 12.85 -13.20
C GLY A 1 27.64 12.26 -11.98
N GLU A 2 28.12 12.64 -10.80
CA GLU A 2 27.46 12.24 -9.55
C GLU A 2 26.11 12.95 -9.47
N GLY A 3 25.04 12.15 -9.39
CA GLY A 3 23.69 12.66 -9.20
C GLY A 3 23.57 13.38 -7.86
N SER A 4 22.64 14.32 -7.76
CA SER A 4 22.43 15.08 -6.53
C SER A 4 22.07 14.14 -5.36
N PRO A 5 22.37 14.49 -4.09
CA PRO A 5 21.99 13.68 -2.92
C PRO A 5 20.48 13.39 -2.78
N PHE A 6 19.64 14.06 -3.58
CA PHE A 6 18.19 13.89 -3.61
C PHE A 6 17.69 13.10 -4.83
N GLU A 7 18.57 12.76 -5.78
CA GLU A 7 18.22 11.89 -6.90
C GLU A 7 18.17 10.44 -6.42
N MET A 8 16.94 9.96 -6.18
CA MET A 8 16.72 8.53 -6.00
C MET A 8 17.08 7.82 -7.31
N ASN A 9 18.05 6.90 -7.23
CA ASN A 9 18.43 6.02 -8.33
C ASN A 9 17.26 5.06 -8.60
N HIS A 10 16.30 5.51 -9.40
CA HIS A 10 15.09 4.77 -9.72
C HIS A 10 15.35 3.95 -10.98
N LYS A 11 15.64 2.66 -10.80
CA LYS A 11 15.55 1.72 -11.91
C LYS A 11 14.07 1.52 -12.23
N LYS A 12 13.74 1.38 -13.52
CA LYS A 12 12.35 1.14 -13.94
C LYS A 12 11.84 -0.16 -13.31
N ASP A 13 10.60 -0.14 -12.82
CA ASP A 13 9.89 -1.28 -12.22
C ASP A 13 10.47 -1.80 -10.89
N THR A 14 11.23 -0.98 -10.15
CA THR A 14 11.75 -1.32 -8.83
C THR A 14 11.43 -0.24 -7.79
N LEU A 15 11.33 -0.63 -6.52
CA LEU A 15 11.17 0.30 -5.39
C LEU A 15 12.54 0.86 -4.99
N PRO A 16 12.68 2.17 -4.73
CA PRO A 16 13.90 2.70 -4.15
C PRO A 16 14.13 2.14 -2.74
N ASP A 17 15.39 1.85 -2.42
CA ASP A 17 15.84 1.40 -1.09
C ASP A 17 16.07 2.61 -0.19
N ALA A 18 14.98 3.19 0.33
CA ALA A 18 15.01 4.43 1.09
C ALA A 18 13.89 4.50 2.14
N PHE A 19 14.18 5.20 3.24
CA PHE A 19 13.21 5.62 4.25
C PHE A 19 12.62 6.97 3.86
N LYS A 20 11.32 7.14 4.14
CA LYS A 20 10.65 8.41 3.93
C LYS A 20 9.70 8.70 5.09
N GLY A 21 9.62 9.98 5.40
CA GLY A 21 8.63 10.50 6.33
C GLY A 21 7.22 10.48 5.79
N TRP A 22 6.31 10.02 6.62
CA TRP A 22 4.88 9.94 6.33
C TRP A 22 4.09 10.82 7.31
N CYS A 23 3.02 11.40 6.78
CA CYS A 23 1.98 12.09 7.54
C CYS A 23 0.62 11.76 6.93
N ASP A 24 -0.42 11.79 7.75
CA ASP A 24 -1.79 11.60 7.30
C ASP A 24 -2.41 12.93 6.88
N VAL A 25 -3.15 12.94 5.78
CA VAL A 25 -3.80 14.15 5.26
C VAL A 25 -4.78 14.78 6.24
N ARG A 26 -5.39 13.99 7.13
CA ARG A 26 -6.31 14.47 8.18
C ARG A 26 -5.55 15.22 9.27
N GLU A 27 -4.37 14.75 9.65
CA GLU A 27 -3.50 15.43 10.61
C GLU A 27 -3.04 16.77 10.06
N VAL A 28 -2.65 16.80 8.78
CA VAL A 28 -2.27 18.05 8.10
C VAL A 28 -3.44 19.02 8.07
N SER A 29 -4.63 18.56 7.69
CA SER A 29 -5.84 19.40 7.64
C SER A 29 -6.21 19.96 9.01
N GLU A 30 -6.22 19.11 10.04
CA GLU A 30 -6.51 19.50 11.42
C GLU A 30 -5.48 20.51 11.94
N ALA A 31 -4.20 20.30 11.64
CA ALA A 31 -3.14 21.24 12.01
C ALA A 31 -3.33 22.61 11.36
N HIS A 32 -3.71 22.66 10.08
CA HIS A 32 -3.96 23.93 9.39
C HIS A 32 -5.14 24.69 10.00
N VAL A 33 -6.25 24.01 10.29
CA VAL A 33 -7.42 24.64 10.92
C VAL A 33 -7.05 25.17 12.31
N LYS A 34 -6.40 24.34 13.14
CA LYS A 34 -6.01 24.74 14.51
C LYS A 34 -5.00 25.87 14.55
N ALA A 35 -4.04 25.89 13.63
CA ALA A 35 -3.07 26.96 13.53
C ALA A 35 -3.72 28.32 13.19
N VAL A 36 -4.90 28.33 12.54
CA VAL A 36 -5.64 29.56 12.23
C VAL A 36 -6.58 29.95 13.37
N GLU A 37 -7.22 28.98 14.02
CA GLU A 37 -8.20 29.22 15.09
C GLU A 37 -7.54 29.64 16.41
N GLN A 38 -6.34 29.15 16.70
CA GLN A 38 -5.65 29.40 17.95
C GLN A 38 -4.78 30.66 17.87
N ALA A 39 -5.12 31.66 18.69
CA ALA A 39 -4.39 32.93 18.75
C ALA A 39 -2.95 32.80 19.28
N ASP A 40 -2.64 31.71 19.99
CA ASP A 40 -1.29 31.36 20.48
C ASP A 40 -0.47 30.56 19.46
N ALA A 41 -1.02 30.27 18.27
CA ALA A 41 -0.28 29.57 17.24
C ALA A 41 0.81 30.47 16.63
N GLU A 42 2.06 30.00 16.65
CA GLU A 42 3.20 30.78 16.17
C GLU A 42 4.31 29.93 15.51
N GLY A 43 4.99 30.53 14.53
CA GLY A 43 6.15 29.95 13.88
C GLY A 43 5.81 28.73 13.01
N ARG A 44 6.63 27.68 13.10
CA ARG A 44 6.52 26.46 12.28
C ARG A 44 6.13 25.26 13.12
N TYR A 45 5.25 24.42 12.57
CA TYR A 45 4.79 23.16 13.17
C TYR A 45 5.21 21.98 12.29
N LEU A 46 5.91 21.01 12.87
CA LEU A 46 6.28 19.78 12.16
C LEU A 46 5.12 18.78 12.24
N ILE A 47 4.47 18.53 11.11
CA ILE A 47 3.48 17.46 10.97
C ILE A 47 4.19 16.26 10.35
N TYR A 48 4.62 15.35 11.22
CA TYR A 48 5.39 14.18 10.87
C TYR A 48 5.03 13.07 11.86
N SER A 49 4.61 11.92 11.33
CA SER A 49 3.97 10.86 12.13
C SER A 49 4.89 9.67 12.31
N THR A 50 5.51 9.22 11.23
CA THR A 50 6.50 8.14 11.27
C THR A 50 7.45 8.19 10.08
N ASP A 51 8.59 7.51 10.22
CA ASP A 51 9.51 7.22 9.12
C ASP A 51 9.37 5.74 8.78
N ALA A 52 9.12 5.42 7.51
CA ALA A 52 8.92 4.04 7.09
C ALA A 52 9.62 3.77 5.75
N HIS A 53 10.16 2.55 5.63
CA HIS A 53 10.79 2.09 4.41
C HIS A 53 9.73 1.79 3.34
N TYR A 54 10.00 2.08 2.07
CA TYR A 54 9.05 1.79 0.98
C TYR A 54 8.60 0.32 0.95
N ALA A 55 9.50 -0.61 1.26
CA ALA A 55 9.15 -2.03 1.33
C ALA A 55 8.13 -2.34 2.44
N GLU A 56 8.18 -1.63 3.57
CA GLU A 56 7.25 -1.82 4.67
C GLU A 56 5.84 -1.35 4.28
N VAL A 57 5.75 -0.19 3.64
CA VAL A 57 4.49 0.35 3.11
C VAL A 57 3.86 -0.64 2.13
N VAL A 58 4.64 -1.16 1.17
CA VAL A 58 4.14 -2.15 0.21
C VAL A 58 3.72 -3.45 0.89
N ARG A 59 4.41 -3.89 1.95
CA ARG A 59 3.97 -5.06 2.73
C ARG A 59 2.63 -4.82 3.41
N MET A 60 2.44 -3.65 4.05
CA MET A 60 1.17 -3.29 4.70
C MET A 60 0.02 -3.19 3.69
N MET A 61 0.24 -2.55 2.54
CA MET A 61 -0.77 -2.45 1.48
C MET A 61 -1.22 -3.85 0.99
N ARG A 62 -0.28 -4.78 0.82
CA ARG A 62 -0.57 -6.13 0.34
C ARG A 62 -1.42 -6.98 1.27
N VAL A 63 -1.64 -6.59 2.52
CA VAL A 63 -2.59 -7.27 3.41
C VAL A 63 -4.01 -7.14 2.86
N HIS A 64 -4.31 -6.09 2.10
CA HIS A 64 -5.64 -5.88 1.53
C HIS A 64 -5.94 -6.87 0.38
N PRO A 65 -7.03 -7.66 0.43
CA PRO A 65 -7.33 -8.69 -0.57
C PRO A 65 -7.42 -8.19 -2.02
N GLY A 66 -7.92 -6.97 -2.21
CA GLY A 66 -7.99 -6.32 -3.53
C GLY A 66 -6.63 -6.04 -4.19
N LEU A 67 -5.52 -6.26 -3.50
CA LEU A 67 -4.16 -6.07 -4.01
C LEU A 67 -3.39 -7.37 -4.24
N PHE A 68 -3.96 -8.54 -3.94
CA PHE A 68 -3.27 -9.83 -4.12
C PHE A 68 -2.90 -10.10 -5.58
N ASP A 69 -3.68 -9.58 -6.53
CA ASP A 69 -3.41 -9.72 -7.96
C ASP A 69 -2.29 -8.81 -8.47
N GLN A 70 -1.81 -7.84 -7.67
CA GLN A 70 -0.79 -6.89 -8.11
C GLN A 70 0.59 -7.55 -8.21
N PRO A 71 1.40 -7.20 -9.22
CA PRO A 71 2.71 -7.81 -9.41
C PRO A 71 3.66 -7.48 -8.26
N TYR A 72 4.57 -8.40 -7.97
CA TYR A 72 5.62 -8.14 -7.00
C TYR A 72 6.60 -7.08 -7.54
N VAL A 73 6.76 -5.98 -6.80
CA VAL A 73 7.76 -4.96 -7.11
C VAL A 73 9.03 -5.23 -6.30
N PRO A 74 10.18 -5.54 -6.95
CA PRO A 74 11.45 -5.76 -6.26
C PRO A 74 12.05 -4.45 -5.75
N ILE A 75 12.83 -4.53 -4.67
CA ILE A 75 13.59 -3.40 -4.13
C ILE A 75 14.88 -3.23 -4.94
N ASN A 76 15.17 -2.00 -5.36
CA ASN A 76 16.41 -1.61 -6.02
C ASN A 76 17.50 -1.36 -4.98
N SER A 77 18.11 -2.43 -4.50
CA SER A 77 19.26 -2.31 -3.62
C SER A 77 20.53 -2.74 -4.34
N ARG A 78 21.55 -1.88 -4.31
CA ARG A 78 22.87 -2.15 -4.88
C ARG A 78 23.74 -2.96 -3.91
N ASP A 79 23.65 -2.66 -2.61
CA ASP A 79 24.59 -3.12 -1.58
C ASP A 79 23.91 -3.87 -0.41
N GLY A 80 22.61 -4.19 -0.53
CA GLY A 80 21.80 -4.84 0.51
C GLY A 80 20.73 -3.88 1.06
N VAL A 81 19.55 -4.42 1.41
CA VAL A 81 18.40 -3.60 1.83
C VAL A 81 18.79 -2.69 2.98
N MET A 82 18.53 -1.39 2.85
CA MET A 82 18.84 -0.43 3.88
C MET A 82 18.03 -0.76 5.15
N THR A 83 18.74 -1.19 6.18
CA THR A 83 18.19 -1.40 7.52
C THR A 83 18.44 -0.13 8.33
N GLY A 84 17.56 0.85 8.13
CA GLY A 84 17.71 2.18 8.71
C GLY A 84 17.05 2.33 10.07
N ASN A 85 17.72 3.05 10.97
CA ASN A 85 17.08 3.64 12.14
C ASN A 85 16.13 4.75 11.67
N PRO A 86 14.85 4.76 12.08
CA PRO A 86 13.93 5.83 11.72
C PRO A 86 14.49 7.19 12.16
N ALA A 87 14.31 8.21 11.32
CA ALA A 87 14.75 9.56 11.64
C ALA A 87 14.18 9.99 13.00
N LYS A 88 15.01 10.60 13.85
CA LYS A 88 14.54 11.19 15.10
C LYS A 88 13.86 12.51 14.78
N PHE A 89 12.61 12.66 15.18
CA PHE A 89 11.85 13.90 15.01
C PHE A 89 11.13 14.26 16.31
N ASP A 90 10.81 15.55 16.45
CA ASP A 90 10.03 16.08 17.57
C ASP A 90 8.74 16.71 17.03
N ASN A 91 7.60 16.10 17.37
CA ASN A 91 6.27 16.60 17.05
C ASN A 91 5.51 17.13 18.28
N THR A 92 6.21 17.37 19.40
CA THR A 92 5.60 17.88 20.64
C THR A 92 4.86 19.20 20.43
N LYS A 93 5.40 20.11 19.60
CA LYS A 93 4.74 21.39 19.31
C LYS A 93 3.41 21.22 18.56
N ALA A 94 3.34 20.29 17.60
CA ALA A 94 2.09 19.97 16.90
C ALA A 94 1.07 19.29 17.83
N ARG A 95 1.54 18.43 18.75
CA ARG A 95 0.67 17.82 19.78
C ARG A 95 0.13 18.85 20.76
N LYS A 96 0.92 19.87 21.12
CA LYS A 96 0.48 20.99 21.97
C LYS A 96 -0.57 21.88 21.30
N LEU A 97 -0.48 22.06 19.98
CA LEU A 97 -1.55 22.66 19.17
C LEU A 97 -2.84 21.80 19.20
N GLY A 98 -2.78 20.59 19.74
CA GLY A 98 -3.91 19.69 19.89
C GLY A 98 -4.15 18.77 18.70
N VAL A 99 -3.22 18.69 17.74
CA VAL A 99 -3.33 17.80 16.57
C VAL A 99 -3.30 16.34 17.03
N LYS A 100 -4.25 15.54 16.55
CA LYS A 100 -4.36 14.12 16.89
C LYS A 100 -3.66 13.28 15.83
N PHE A 101 -2.53 12.71 16.20
CA PHE A 101 -1.80 11.80 15.32
C PHE A 101 -2.51 10.44 15.23
N ILE A 102 -2.61 9.94 14.01
CA ILE A 102 -3.25 8.67 13.64
C ILE A 102 -2.16 7.62 13.45
N ASP A 103 -2.46 6.39 13.83
CA ASP A 103 -1.53 5.28 13.63
C ASP A 103 -1.27 5.05 12.13
N PHE A 104 0.01 4.88 11.79
CA PHE A 104 0.44 4.78 10.40
C PHE A 104 -0.21 3.61 9.64
N GLU A 105 -0.37 2.46 10.29
CA GLU A 105 -1.02 1.30 9.71
C GLU A 105 -2.48 1.61 9.30
N LYS A 106 -3.18 2.40 10.11
CA LYS A 106 -4.54 2.84 9.80
C LYS A 106 -4.55 3.76 8.59
N THR A 107 -3.63 4.71 8.50
CA THR A 107 -3.48 5.60 7.33
C THR A 107 -3.27 4.80 6.04
N ILE A 108 -2.40 3.79 6.06
CA ILE A 108 -2.14 2.95 4.89
C ILE A 108 -3.35 2.09 4.53
N THR A 109 -4.02 1.50 5.52
CA THR A 109 -5.20 0.65 5.31
C THR A 109 -6.37 1.44 4.73
N ASP A 110 -6.68 2.61 5.29
CA ASP A 110 -7.73 3.51 4.80
C ASP A 110 -7.41 3.94 3.35
N SER A 111 -6.18 4.38 3.09
CA SER A 111 -5.74 4.83 1.76
C SER A 111 -5.79 3.71 0.72
N THR A 112 -5.40 2.50 1.11
CA THR A 112 -5.45 1.32 0.24
C THR A 112 -6.89 0.95 -0.11
N SER A 113 -7.78 1.00 0.88
CA SER A 113 -9.20 0.69 0.69
C SER A 113 -9.84 1.67 -0.30
N ILE A 114 -9.58 2.97 -0.16
CA ILE A 114 -10.05 4.01 -1.09
C ILE A 114 -9.50 3.78 -2.50
N LEU A 115 -8.21 3.43 -2.60
CA LEU A 115 -7.58 3.20 -3.90
C LEU A 115 -8.21 2.00 -4.64
N VAL A 116 -8.45 0.90 -3.92
CA VAL A 116 -9.13 -0.29 -4.47
C VAL A 116 -10.56 0.04 -4.88
N GLN A 117 -11.32 0.72 -4.01
CA GLN A 117 -12.71 1.12 -4.29
C GLN A 117 -12.81 2.08 -5.48
N SER A 118 -11.83 2.96 -5.66
CA SER A 118 -11.81 3.92 -6.78
C SER A 118 -11.64 3.25 -8.15
N GLY A 119 -11.26 1.96 -8.19
CA GLY A 119 -11.05 1.23 -9.44
C GLY A 119 -9.88 1.74 -10.29
N ARG A 120 -9.05 2.64 -9.75
CA ARG A 120 -7.90 3.25 -10.46
C ARG A 120 -6.69 2.34 -10.57
N LEU A 121 -6.75 1.17 -9.93
CA LEU A 121 -5.68 0.18 -10.01
C LEU A 121 -5.81 -0.61 -11.31
N PRO A 122 -4.73 -0.76 -12.08
CA PRO A 122 -4.74 -1.63 -13.24
C PRO A 122 -5.04 -3.05 -12.77
N LYS A 123 -6.07 -3.66 -13.34
CA LYS A 123 -6.27 -5.11 -13.18
C LYS A 123 -5.08 -5.79 -13.84
N ARG A 124 -4.50 -6.78 -13.17
CA ARG A 124 -3.48 -7.62 -13.80
C ARG A 124 -4.06 -8.14 -15.10
N HIS A 125 -3.35 -7.92 -16.20
CA HIS A 125 -3.64 -8.61 -17.45
C HIS A 125 -3.45 -10.10 -17.18
N GLN A 126 -4.55 -10.78 -16.82
CA GLN A 126 -4.56 -12.23 -16.71
C GLN A 126 -4.30 -12.71 -18.13
N ARG A 127 -3.10 -13.24 -18.38
CA ARG A 127 -2.89 -14.01 -19.60
C ARG A 127 -3.95 -15.11 -19.56
N PRO A 128 -4.79 -15.28 -20.60
CA PRO A 128 -5.74 -16.37 -20.62
C PRO A 128 -4.96 -17.65 -20.32
N ILE A 129 -5.44 -18.42 -19.33
CA ILE A 129 -4.85 -19.71 -19.01
C ILE A 129 -4.93 -20.51 -20.30
N ALA A 130 -3.78 -20.83 -20.90
CA ALA A 130 -3.78 -21.62 -22.12
C ALA A 130 -4.52 -22.92 -21.82
N PRO A 131 -5.52 -23.31 -22.64
CA PRO A 131 -6.33 -24.50 -22.37
C PRO A 131 -5.45 -25.76 -22.21
N ASN A 132 -4.27 -25.75 -22.82
CA ASN A 132 -3.30 -26.85 -22.83
C ASN A 132 -2.33 -26.82 -21.62
N SER A 133 -2.42 -25.80 -20.75
CA SER A 133 -1.63 -25.75 -19.53
C SER A 133 -2.25 -26.66 -18.46
N PHE A 134 -1.43 -27.25 -17.60
CA PHE A 134 -1.88 -28.12 -16.51
C PHE A 134 -3.02 -27.49 -15.68
N PHE A 135 -2.90 -26.20 -15.34
CA PHE A 135 -3.94 -25.45 -14.62
C PHE A 135 -5.21 -25.21 -15.46
N GLY A 136 -5.07 -25.05 -16.78
CA GLY A 136 -6.20 -24.97 -17.71
C GLY A 136 -7.00 -26.27 -17.73
N LEU A 137 -6.31 -27.40 -17.88
CA LEU A 137 -6.91 -28.73 -17.85
C LEU A 137 -7.63 -29.01 -16.52
N MET A 138 -6.99 -28.68 -15.40
CA MET A 138 -7.57 -28.88 -14.07
C MET A 138 -8.81 -28.02 -13.82
N SER A 139 -8.82 -26.77 -14.30
CA SER A 139 -10.01 -25.90 -14.19
C SER A 139 -11.19 -26.38 -15.05
N ALA A 140 -10.91 -26.92 -16.24
CA ALA A 140 -11.91 -27.50 -17.14
C ALA A 140 -12.48 -28.81 -16.57
N LEU A 141 -11.61 -29.71 -16.09
CA LEU A 141 -12.00 -30.95 -15.43
C LEU A 141 -12.85 -30.70 -14.18
N PHE A 142 -12.51 -29.68 -13.38
CA PHE A 142 -13.28 -29.34 -12.19
C PHE A 142 -14.68 -28.79 -12.54
N ARG A 143 -14.82 -28.00 -13.61
CA ARG A 143 -16.13 -27.55 -14.13
C ARG A 143 -16.97 -28.70 -14.66
N GLU A 144 -16.38 -29.61 -15.43
CA GLU A 144 -17.05 -30.79 -15.98
C GLU A 144 -17.53 -31.74 -14.87
N GLN A 145 -16.67 -32.06 -13.90
CA GLN A 145 -17.06 -32.93 -12.78
C GLN A 145 -18.14 -32.29 -11.90
N PHE A 146 -18.07 -30.98 -11.64
CA PHE A 146 -19.09 -30.31 -10.81
C PHE A 146 -20.46 -30.27 -11.49
N LEU A 147 -20.52 -30.10 -12.83
CA LEU A 147 -21.76 -30.16 -13.61
C LEU A 147 -22.35 -31.58 -13.65
N VAL A 148 -21.51 -32.62 -13.76
CA VAL A 148 -21.97 -34.02 -13.69
C VAL A 148 -22.54 -34.33 -12.29
N PHE A 149 -21.90 -33.85 -11.22
CA PHE A 149 -22.40 -34.04 -9.85
C PHE A 149 -23.69 -33.28 -9.57
N LEU A 150 -23.83 -32.04 -10.04
CA LEU A 150 -25.06 -31.26 -9.88
C LEU A 150 -26.22 -31.86 -10.69
N GLY A 151 -25.94 -32.38 -11.89
CA GLY A 151 -26.91 -33.07 -12.75
C GLY A 151 -27.40 -34.38 -12.14
N ALA A 152 -26.52 -35.18 -11.54
CA ALA A 152 -26.90 -36.43 -10.87
C ALA A 152 -27.77 -36.20 -9.63
N LEU A 153 -27.52 -35.12 -8.87
CA LEU A 153 -28.34 -34.74 -7.71
C LEU A 153 -29.75 -34.27 -8.10
N LEU A 154 -29.90 -33.63 -9.27
CA LEU A 154 -31.19 -33.17 -9.77
C LEU A 154 -32.05 -34.31 -10.34
N VAL A 155 -31.44 -35.38 -10.86
CA VAL A 155 -32.15 -36.57 -11.35
C VAL A 155 -32.60 -37.49 -10.21
N CYS A 156 -31.96 -37.42 -9.03
CA CYS A 156 -32.38 -38.19 -7.85
C CYS A 156 -33.51 -37.53 -7.03
N PHE A 157 -33.95 -36.31 -7.38
CA PHE A 157 -34.97 -35.55 -6.64
C PHE A 157 -36.27 -35.30 -7.42
N VAL A 158 -36.48 -35.99 -8.56
CA VAL A 158 -37.75 -36.04 -9.31
C VAL A 158 -38.27 -37.47 -9.30
#